data_AF-A0A2D2Q4F4-F1
#
_entry.id   AF-A0A2D2Q4F4-F1
#
_cell.length_a   1.000
_cell.length_b   1.000
_cell.length_c   1.000
_cell.angle_alpha   90.00
_cell.angle_beta   90.00
_cell.angle_gamma   90.00
#
_symmetry.space_group_name_H-M   'P 1'
#
loop_
_entity.id
_entity.type
_entity.pdbx_description
1 polymer ?
#
loop_
_entity_poly.entity_id
_entity_poly.type
_entity_poly.pdbx_seq_one_letter_code
_entity_poly.pdbx_strand_id
1 'polypeptide(L)'
;MAVTIQKRLSWRSLGFDWLPVILGKRSRLNSLLQRLGLHHWQVGAILSLCASLGISSVSLWLLLRQPNTAGNCQFVFWPFASAAFRLYCAQAAAEQQRLEDLLYAIDLIDNLPRDHPLAPEVNRRLEVWSDQVLALANAAFHEGQLSRAITFARRIPRHVHAYGKVEAQIARWQEIWQEGEGIYRRAETALKNLEWREAFEISLQLQFVECRYWSQEQFGAFNQRIIRAQKEDRQLDEARALMARGGADNLAAAITIVRRIPSSSDVYPGARRLINELGERLLQEAMAALERYEAAEARRIARLVPNDVSSVRAAQDVVKLAMAEELAQAGMGADIGSAIAQARTISAQRPLYFDAQRAIRRWQTDLKVLQTLAEAQAIARSGDIGHLRQAIAMLMMPLTEASPYRQEQIRTQQRIWQRQVEVAEDQPLLDRANAFARLGTPEGLLQARQLLEQIRPNRALYETAQNRIAELFPATPTTTEAWIPDVDTLRLSQAQNRARGGRPTDFAAAIAILQEISPEATIFPEANQLRLEWGHNILEQARYWVGRDTAEAIATAELIPQGHPLYPEAAELIATWRQIMSQQPPMSP
;
A
#
# COMPACT_ATOMS: atom_id res chain seq x y z
N MET A 1 17.42 -44.35 55.53
CA MET A 1 16.30 -45.23 55.12
C MET A 1 16.58 -45.73 53.72
N ALA A 2 16.79 -47.04 53.61
CA ALA A 2 16.91 -47.76 52.35
C ALA A 2 15.51 -47.96 51.74
N VAL A 3 15.38 -47.87 50.41
CA VAL A 3 14.42 -48.67 49.65
C VAL A 3 15.01 -49.00 48.28
N THR A 4 15.35 -50.27 48.12
CA THR A 4 15.54 -51.04 46.89
C THR A 4 14.26 -51.13 46.06
N ILE A 5 14.36 -51.02 44.73
CA ILE A 5 13.39 -51.62 43.80
C ILE A 5 14.14 -52.41 42.72
N GLN A 6 13.98 -53.73 42.82
CA GLN A 6 14.34 -54.77 41.88
C GLN A 6 13.41 -54.72 40.66
N LYS A 7 13.95 -54.76 39.43
CA LYS A 7 13.20 -55.24 38.26
C LYS A 7 13.97 -56.39 37.60
N ARG A 8 13.38 -57.58 37.71
CA ARG A 8 13.73 -58.80 36.96
C ARG A 8 13.45 -58.58 35.48
N LEU A 9 14.41 -58.90 34.62
CA LEU A 9 14.18 -59.18 33.20
C LEU A 9 14.70 -60.59 32.90
N SER A 10 13.76 -61.42 32.47
CA SER A 10 13.89 -62.84 32.19
C SER A 10 14.60 -63.10 30.88
N TRP A 11 15.61 -63.97 30.93
CA TRP A 11 16.31 -64.52 29.77
C TRP A 11 15.56 -65.75 29.25
N ARG A 12 14.72 -65.54 28.23
CA ARG A 12 14.20 -66.60 27.37
C ARG A 12 14.05 -66.06 25.95
N SER A 13 15.09 -66.20 25.16
CA SER A 13 15.03 -66.44 23.71
C SER A 13 16.47 -66.37 23.19
N LEU A 14 16.80 -67.33 22.32
CA LEU A 14 18.02 -67.57 21.55
C LEU A 14 18.56 -68.97 21.86
N GLY A 15 17.80 -69.96 21.37
CA GLY A 15 18.29 -71.32 21.16
C GLY A 15 19.17 -71.34 19.91
N PHE A 16 20.30 -72.05 20.01
CA PHE A 16 21.11 -72.47 18.88
C PHE A 16 21.13 -74.00 18.89
N ASP A 17 20.33 -74.58 18.00
CA ASP A 17 20.34 -76.01 17.65
C ASP A 17 21.49 -76.28 16.69
N TRP A 18 22.46 -77.11 17.09
CA TRP A 18 23.12 -78.07 16.20
C TRP A 18 24.04 -79.03 16.99
N LEU A 19 23.53 -80.24 17.22
CA LEU A 19 24.33 -81.44 17.46
C LEU A 19 23.74 -82.53 16.55
N PRO A 20 24.49 -83.10 15.59
CA PRO A 20 24.04 -84.30 14.94
C PRO A 20 24.52 -85.55 15.69
N VAL A 21 23.53 -86.37 16.00
CA VAL A 21 23.57 -87.79 16.37
C VAL A 21 24.13 -88.63 15.22
N ILE A 22 25.21 -89.37 15.46
CA ILE A 22 25.81 -90.42 14.60
C ILE A 22 26.60 -91.31 15.60
N LEU A 23 26.42 -92.63 15.81
CA LEU A 23 25.80 -93.72 15.06
C LEU A 23 25.48 -94.90 16.00
N GLY A 24 24.27 -95.43 15.88
CA GLY A 24 24.07 -96.87 15.93
C GLY A 24 24.50 -97.49 14.59
N LYS A 25 25.48 -98.40 14.62
CA LYS A 25 25.68 -99.53 13.68
C LYS A 25 26.99 -100.26 14.04
N ARG A 26 26.94 -101.02 15.13
CA ARG A 26 28.06 -101.88 15.58
C ARG A 26 28.21 -103.19 14.79
N SER A 27 27.42 -103.42 13.72
CA SER A 27 27.37 -104.72 13.01
C SER A 27 27.89 -104.73 11.57
N ARG A 28 28.51 -103.66 11.06
CA ARG A 28 29.00 -103.60 9.66
C ARG A 28 30.47 -103.20 9.46
N LEU A 29 31.28 -103.17 10.51
CA LEU A 29 32.73 -102.90 10.41
C LEU A 29 33.59 -104.18 10.34
N ASN A 30 33.12 -105.31 10.91
CA ASN A 30 33.86 -106.58 10.85
C ASN A 30 33.83 -107.26 9.47
N SER A 31 32.87 -106.95 8.59
CA SER A 31 32.73 -107.60 7.28
C SER A 31 33.47 -106.90 6.14
N LEU A 32 33.89 -105.63 6.32
CA LEU A 32 34.71 -104.90 5.34
C LEU A 32 36.23 -105.05 5.60
N LEU A 33 36.63 -105.26 6.86
CA LEU A 33 38.04 -105.48 7.23
C LEU A 33 38.57 -106.89 6.88
N GLN A 34 37.69 -107.89 6.69
CA GLN A 34 38.09 -109.25 6.25
C GLN A 34 38.25 -109.42 4.73
N ARG A 35 37.81 -108.46 3.90
CA ARG A 35 37.96 -108.53 2.42
C ARG A 35 39.24 -107.87 1.89
N LEU A 36 39.99 -107.17 2.74
CA LEU A 36 41.22 -106.45 2.37
C LEU A 36 42.51 -107.07 2.92
N GLY A 37 42.46 -108.24 3.57
CA GLY A 37 43.65 -109.01 3.95
C GLY A 37 44.60 -108.33 4.95
N LEU A 38 44.16 -107.28 5.64
CA LEU A 38 44.98 -106.50 6.56
C LEU A 38 44.75 -106.95 8.01
N HIS A 39 45.81 -107.40 8.68
CA HIS A 39 45.77 -107.78 10.11
C HIS A 39 45.75 -106.53 11.01
N HIS A 40 45.15 -106.66 12.20
CA HIS A 40 44.95 -105.59 13.20
C HIS A 40 46.19 -104.71 13.48
N TRP A 41 47.41 -105.25 13.38
CA TRP A 41 48.65 -104.49 13.60
C TRP A 41 48.99 -103.51 12.45
N GLN A 42 48.60 -103.83 11.21
CA GLN A 42 48.87 -102.97 10.04
C GLN A 42 47.98 -101.73 10.04
N VAL A 43 46.74 -101.86 10.54
CA VAL A 43 45.84 -100.72 10.75
C VAL A 43 46.38 -99.80 11.86
N GLY A 44 46.94 -100.38 12.93
CA GLY A 44 47.60 -99.62 14.00
C GLY A 44 48.83 -98.84 13.51
N ALA A 45 49.65 -99.44 12.64
CA ALA A 45 50.85 -98.80 12.09
C ALA A 45 50.53 -97.63 11.14
N ILE A 46 49.48 -97.76 10.31
CA ILE A 46 49.06 -96.66 9.42
C ILE A 46 48.47 -95.50 10.24
N LEU A 47 47.70 -95.80 11.29
CA LEU A 47 47.15 -94.78 12.19
C LEU A 47 48.24 -94.02 12.95
N SER A 48 49.30 -94.70 13.41
CA SER A 48 50.44 -94.02 14.06
C SER A 48 51.23 -93.15 13.10
N LEU A 49 51.40 -93.58 11.84
CA LEU A 49 52.11 -92.81 10.82
C LEU A 49 51.35 -91.52 10.47
N CYS A 50 50.03 -91.61 10.25
CA CYS A 50 49.18 -90.44 9.99
C CYS A 50 49.09 -89.48 11.19
N ALA A 51 49.05 -90.00 12.43
CA ALA A 51 49.08 -89.16 13.63
C ALA A 51 50.40 -88.39 13.76
N SER A 52 51.54 -89.03 13.46
CA SER A 52 52.87 -88.39 13.55
C SER A 52 53.10 -87.29 12.50
N LEU A 53 52.56 -87.46 11.28
CA LEU A 53 52.64 -86.47 10.21
C LEU A 53 51.64 -85.30 10.39
N GLY A 54 50.49 -85.55 11.01
CA GLY A 54 49.52 -84.50 11.34
C GLY A 54 50.00 -83.57 12.47
N ILE A 55 50.68 -84.12 13.47
CA ILE A 55 51.15 -83.32 14.62
C ILE A 55 52.33 -82.42 14.24
N SER A 56 53.24 -82.90 13.38
CA SER A 56 54.43 -82.14 12.94
C SER A 56 54.08 -80.97 12.01
N SER A 57 53.11 -81.14 11.10
CA SER A 57 52.62 -80.08 10.21
C SER A 57 51.82 -79.00 10.96
N VAL A 58 50.98 -79.39 11.93
CA VAL A 58 50.26 -78.45 12.81
C VAL A 58 51.23 -77.68 13.71
N SER A 59 52.28 -78.32 14.22
CA SER A 59 53.30 -77.67 15.05
C SER A 59 54.14 -76.66 14.24
N LEU A 60 54.52 -76.99 13.00
CA LEU A 60 55.21 -76.07 12.11
C LEU A 60 54.31 -74.90 11.68
N TRP A 61 53.01 -75.14 11.48
CA TRP A 61 52.02 -74.10 11.20
C TRP A 61 51.78 -73.16 12.40
N LEU A 62 51.79 -73.70 13.63
CA LEU A 62 51.72 -72.91 14.87
C LEU A 62 52.99 -72.07 15.12
N LEU A 63 54.17 -72.56 14.72
CA LEU A 63 55.44 -71.83 14.85
C LEU A 63 55.63 -70.74 13.79
N LEU A 64 55.11 -70.95 12.57
CA LEU A 64 55.14 -69.95 11.49
C LEU A 64 53.99 -68.93 11.57
N ARG A 65 52.96 -69.20 12.39
CA ARG A 65 51.89 -68.25 12.70
C ARG A 65 52.32 -67.44 13.92
N GLN A 66 52.88 -66.25 13.69
CA GLN A 66 53.01 -65.25 14.76
C GLN A 66 51.67 -65.13 15.50
N PRO A 67 51.64 -65.21 16.84
CA PRO A 67 50.42 -65.03 17.60
C PRO A 67 50.01 -63.56 17.54
N ASN A 68 49.33 -63.18 16.45
CA ASN A 68 48.53 -61.96 16.38
C ASN A 68 47.20 -62.21 17.09
N THR A 69 47.23 -62.80 18.29
CA THR A 69 46.15 -62.54 19.24
C THR A 69 46.29 -61.06 19.54
N ALA A 70 45.50 -60.23 18.85
CA ALA A 70 45.27 -58.88 19.29
C ALA A 70 44.81 -59.00 20.75
N GLY A 71 45.74 -58.80 21.69
CA GLY A 71 45.36 -58.73 23.08
C GLY A 71 44.32 -57.62 23.18
N ASN A 72 43.25 -57.88 23.90
CA ASN A 72 42.17 -56.91 24.00
C ASN A 72 42.69 -55.66 24.73
N CYS A 73 43.16 -54.65 23.98
CA CYS A 73 43.72 -53.42 24.52
C CYS A 73 42.68 -52.61 25.33
N GLN A 74 41.41 -53.02 25.29
CA GLN A 74 40.31 -52.43 26.05
C GLN A 74 40.31 -52.79 27.55
N PHE A 75 40.90 -53.93 27.94
CA PHE A 75 40.86 -54.40 29.33
C PHE A 75 42.26 -54.80 29.82
N VAL A 76 43.16 -53.84 29.89
CA VAL A 76 44.56 -54.05 30.29
C VAL A 76 44.84 -53.49 31.69
N PHE A 77 45.42 -54.29 32.56
CA PHE A 77 45.99 -53.83 33.82
C PHE A 77 47.46 -53.41 33.62
N TRP A 78 47.68 -52.12 33.37
CA TRP A 78 48.98 -51.56 32.98
C TRP A 78 50.17 -51.92 33.88
N PRO A 79 50.06 -52.01 35.22
CA PRO A 79 51.20 -52.34 36.07
C PRO A 79 51.89 -53.67 35.75
N PHE A 80 51.19 -54.66 35.18
CA PHE A 80 51.77 -55.95 34.78
C PHE A 80 51.93 -56.13 33.26
N ALA A 81 51.59 -55.10 32.46
CA ALA A 81 51.74 -55.16 31.01
C ALA A 81 53.21 -55.10 30.59
N SER A 82 53.65 -56.06 29.77
CA SER A 82 55.01 -56.07 29.22
C SER A 82 55.23 -54.86 28.30
N ALA A 83 56.47 -54.38 28.19
CA ALA A 83 56.83 -53.26 27.33
C ALA A 83 56.42 -53.48 25.86
N ALA A 84 56.61 -54.70 25.34
CA ALA A 84 56.19 -55.06 23.98
C ALA A 84 54.66 -55.00 23.81
N PHE A 85 53.89 -55.42 24.83
CA PHE A 85 52.44 -55.34 24.81
C PHE A 85 51.92 -53.90 24.93
N ARG A 86 52.55 -53.07 25.76
CA ARG A 86 52.26 -51.63 25.83
C ARG A 86 52.50 -50.95 24.49
N LEU A 87 53.63 -51.25 23.84
CA LEU A 87 53.97 -50.72 22.52
C LEU A 87 52.97 -51.16 21.46
N TYR A 88 52.53 -52.42 21.49
CA TYR A 88 51.50 -52.95 20.60
C TYR A 88 50.17 -52.20 20.77
N CYS A 89 49.68 -52.05 22.00
CA CYS A 89 48.43 -51.34 22.25
C CYS A 89 48.52 -49.84 21.96
N ALA A 90 49.67 -49.22 22.22
CA ALA A 90 49.93 -47.85 21.84
C ALA A 90 49.92 -47.67 20.31
N GLN A 91 50.51 -48.60 19.56
CA GLN A 91 50.44 -48.60 18.10
C GLN A 91 48.99 -48.75 17.60
N ALA A 92 48.22 -49.68 18.16
CA ALA A 92 46.82 -49.87 17.79
C ALA A 92 45.96 -48.62 18.08
N ALA A 93 46.26 -47.87 19.16
CA ALA A 93 45.63 -46.59 19.42
C ALA A 93 46.05 -45.53 18.40
N ALA A 94 47.36 -45.37 18.16
CA ALA A 94 47.89 -44.39 17.21
C ALA A 94 47.36 -44.57 15.77
N GLU A 95 47.04 -45.80 15.36
CA GLU A 95 46.44 -46.12 14.05
C GLU A 95 45.08 -45.46 13.82
N GLN A 96 44.37 -45.04 14.87
CA GLN A 96 43.12 -44.30 14.73
C GLN A 96 43.32 -42.86 14.22
N GLN A 97 44.55 -42.32 14.28
CA GLN A 97 44.91 -40.97 13.81
C GLN A 97 44.04 -39.85 14.40
N ARG A 98 43.55 -40.02 15.63
CA ARG A 98 42.85 -38.97 16.39
C ARG A 98 43.76 -38.40 17.46
N LEU A 99 43.53 -37.15 17.80
CA LEU A 99 44.27 -36.43 18.84
C LEU A 99 44.24 -37.18 20.18
N GLU A 100 43.08 -37.69 20.58
CA GLU A 100 42.87 -38.45 21.81
C GLU A 100 43.67 -39.76 21.81
N ASP A 101 43.58 -40.52 20.72
CA ASP A 101 44.19 -41.84 20.61
C ASP A 101 45.72 -41.76 20.50
N LEU A 102 46.26 -40.73 19.84
CA LEU A 102 47.70 -40.49 19.74
C LEU A 102 48.31 -40.04 21.07
N LEU A 103 47.67 -39.14 21.81
CA LEU A 103 48.14 -38.79 23.16
C LEU A 103 48.05 -39.98 24.11
N TYR A 104 46.98 -40.77 24.00
CA TYR A 104 46.88 -42.01 24.76
C TYR A 104 48.03 -42.97 24.43
N ALA A 105 48.34 -43.15 23.14
CA ALA A 105 49.47 -43.96 22.70
C ALA A 105 50.81 -43.47 23.28
N ILE A 106 51.04 -42.16 23.28
CA ILE A 106 52.21 -41.53 23.87
C ILE A 106 52.28 -41.80 25.38
N ASP A 107 51.21 -41.50 26.13
CA ASP A 107 51.16 -41.67 27.60
C ASP A 107 51.46 -43.12 28.04
N LEU A 108 51.07 -44.11 27.23
CA LEU A 108 51.34 -45.52 27.48
C LEU A 108 52.82 -45.90 27.41
N ILE A 109 53.58 -45.24 26.54
CA ILE A 109 54.98 -45.60 26.26
C ILE A 109 56.02 -44.60 26.81
N ASP A 110 55.61 -43.37 27.12
CA ASP A 110 56.47 -42.29 27.64
C ASP A 110 57.11 -42.62 29.00
N ASN A 111 56.42 -43.46 29.78
CA ASN A 111 56.81 -43.84 31.14
C ASN A 111 57.77 -45.04 31.21
N LEU A 112 58.26 -45.57 30.08
CA LEU A 112 59.20 -46.71 30.10
C LEU A 112 60.62 -46.28 30.50
N PRO A 113 61.37 -47.10 31.28
CA PRO A 113 62.77 -46.82 31.63
C PRO A 113 63.66 -46.63 30.39
N ARG A 114 64.59 -45.68 30.48
CA ARG A 114 65.47 -45.30 29.36
C ARG A 114 66.51 -46.37 28.99
N ASP A 115 66.81 -47.27 29.91
CA ASP A 115 67.73 -48.42 29.77
C ASP A 115 67.05 -49.68 29.21
N HIS A 116 65.76 -49.60 28.86
CA HIS A 116 64.99 -50.72 28.35
C HIS A 116 65.44 -51.15 26.93
N PRO A 117 65.50 -52.45 26.57
CA PRO A 117 65.92 -52.92 25.24
C PRO A 117 65.11 -52.35 24.06
N LEU A 118 63.84 -52.00 24.29
CA LEU A 118 62.95 -51.38 23.30
C LEU A 118 63.04 -49.84 23.25
N ALA A 119 63.91 -49.21 24.03
CA ALA A 119 64.02 -47.75 24.09
C ALA A 119 64.22 -47.08 22.71
N PRO A 120 65.05 -47.60 21.77
CA PRO A 120 65.18 -47.00 20.45
C PRO A 120 63.87 -46.93 19.66
N GLU A 121 63.06 -47.99 19.75
CA GLU A 121 61.78 -48.08 19.04
C GLU A 121 60.70 -47.21 19.70
N VAL A 122 60.68 -47.15 21.04
CA VAL A 122 59.81 -46.24 21.82
C VAL A 122 60.11 -44.80 21.46
N ASN A 123 61.39 -44.40 21.49
CA ASN A 123 61.81 -43.03 21.17
C ASN A 123 61.42 -42.64 19.75
N ARG A 124 61.64 -43.53 18.77
CA ARG A 124 61.22 -43.29 17.38
C ARG A 124 59.72 -43.05 17.25
N ARG A 125 58.89 -43.83 17.97
CA ARG A 125 57.42 -43.68 17.93
C ARG A 125 56.94 -42.45 18.66
N LEU A 126 57.53 -42.13 19.82
CA LEU A 126 57.26 -40.90 20.55
C LEU A 126 57.50 -39.67 19.67
N GLU A 127 58.58 -39.64 18.90
CA GLU A 127 58.84 -38.55 17.94
C GLU A 127 57.75 -38.47 16.86
N VAL A 128 57.49 -39.58 16.15
CA VAL A 128 56.51 -39.62 15.05
C VAL A 128 55.11 -39.25 15.52
N TRP A 129 54.65 -39.82 16.64
CA TRP A 129 53.31 -39.54 17.16
C TRP A 129 53.20 -38.13 17.72
N SER A 130 54.26 -37.60 18.34
CA SER A 130 54.26 -36.21 18.82
C SER A 130 54.17 -35.21 17.66
N ASP A 131 54.86 -35.45 16.56
CA ASP A 131 54.72 -34.65 15.33
C ASP A 131 53.30 -34.75 14.75
N GLN A 132 52.70 -35.95 14.76
CA GLN A 132 51.31 -36.15 14.31
C GLN A 132 50.30 -35.43 15.21
N VAL A 133 50.49 -35.45 16.54
CA VAL A 133 49.66 -34.69 17.48
C VAL A 133 49.74 -33.20 17.17
N LEU A 134 50.95 -32.66 16.95
CA LEU A 134 51.13 -31.25 16.63
C LEU A 134 50.46 -30.88 15.28
N ALA A 135 50.54 -31.76 14.27
CA ALA A 135 49.90 -31.56 12.97
C ALA A 135 48.36 -31.58 13.07
N LEU A 136 47.79 -32.54 13.81
CA LEU A 136 46.34 -32.60 14.03
C LEU A 136 45.83 -31.46 14.92
N ALA A 137 46.63 -31.00 15.88
CA ALA A 137 46.32 -29.83 16.67
C ALA A 137 46.28 -28.57 15.78
N ASN A 138 47.19 -28.46 14.81
CA ASN A 138 47.15 -27.39 13.81
C ASN A 138 45.89 -27.46 12.94
N ALA A 139 45.46 -28.66 12.54
CA ALA A 139 44.19 -28.84 11.82
C ALA A 139 42.99 -28.40 12.68
N ALA A 140 42.96 -28.79 13.96
CA ALA A 140 41.92 -28.37 14.91
C ALA A 140 41.88 -26.84 15.10
N PHE A 141 43.03 -26.17 15.11
CA PHE A 141 43.11 -24.71 15.12
C PHE A 141 42.43 -24.10 13.87
N HIS A 142 42.74 -24.63 12.68
CA HIS A 142 42.10 -24.19 11.43
C HIS A 142 40.60 -24.50 11.37
N GLU A 143 40.07 -25.39 12.21
CA GLU A 143 38.64 -25.68 12.39
C GLU A 143 37.97 -24.82 13.47
N GLY A 144 38.66 -23.80 14.00
CA GLY A 144 38.09 -22.91 15.03
C GLY A 144 38.20 -23.47 16.45
N GLN A 145 38.86 -24.61 16.64
CA GLN A 145 39.00 -25.28 17.93
C GLN A 145 40.33 -24.90 18.62
N LEU A 146 40.62 -23.61 18.77
CA LEU A 146 41.89 -23.11 19.35
C LEU A 146 42.18 -23.74 20.72
N SER A 147 41.20 -23.76 21.62
CA SER A 147 41.38 -24.33 22.97
C SER A 147 41.77 -25.81 22.92
N ARG A 148 41.20 -26.57 21.98
CA ARG A 148 41.55 -27.97 21.77
C ARG A 148 42.99 -28.09 21.26
N ALA A 149 43.34 -27.32 20.22
CA ALA A 149 44.68 -27.32 19.65
C ALA A 149 45.76 -27.07 20.73
N ILE A 150 45.59 -26.04 21.56
CA ILE A 150 46.51 -25.70 22.64
C ILE A 150 46.58 -26.81 23.70
N THR A 151 45.42 -27.36 24.11
CA THR A 151 45.36 -28.40 25.14
C THR A 151 46.13 -29.64 24.72
N PHE A 152 45.96 -30.09 23.48
CA PHE A 152 46.63 -31.28 22.97
C PHE A 152 48.12 -31.05 22.71
N ALA A 153 48.49 -29.89 22.17
CA ALA A 153 49.90 -29.55 21.94
C ALA A 153 50.71 -29.50 23.26
N ARG A 154 50.15 -28.96 24.35
CA ARG A 154 50.83 -28.89 25.65
C ARG A 154 51.07 -30.24 26.34
N ARG A 155 50.37 -31.30 25.90
CA ARG A 155 50.54 -32.66 26.44
C ARG A 155 51.67 -33.44 25.75
N ILE A 156 52.29 -32.89 24.71
CA ILE A 156 53.46 -33.50 24.07
C ILE A 156 54.62 -33.57 25.09
N PRO A 157 55.31 -34.72 25.24
CA PRO A 157 56.39 -34.89 26.21
C PRO A 157 57.55 -33.91 25.99
N ARG A 158 58.16 -33.39 27.06
CA ARG A 158 59.23 -32.37 26.96
C ARG A 158 60.54 -32.85 26.35
N HIS A 159 60.75 -34.16 26.29
CA HIS A 159 62.01 -34.75 25.89
C HIS A 159 62.05 -35.17 24.42
N VAL A 160 60.93 -35.10 23.69
CA VAL A 160 60.90 -35.31 22.24
C VAL A 160 61.28 -34.03 21.50
N HIS A 161 61.83 -34.16 20.29
CA HIS A 161 62.21 -33.02 19.47
C HIS A 161 61.01 -32.14 19.11
N ALA A 162 59.84 -32.75 18.85
CA ALA A 162 58.60 -32.05 18.52
C ALA A 162 58.22 -30.98 19.57
N TYR A 163 58.56 -31.19 20.86
CA TYR A 163 58.27 -30.22 21.94
C TYR A 163 58.94 -28.86 21.71
N GLY A 164 60.11 -28.84 21.08
CA GLY A 164 60.83 -27.60 20.75
C GLY A 164 60.02 -26.63 19.87
N LYS A 165 58.98 -27.12 19.19
CA LYS A 165 58.08 -26.32 18.33
C LYS A 165 56.76 -25.94 19.03
N VAL A 166 56.41 -26.58 20.14
CA VAL A 166 55.07 -26.49 20.75
C VAL A 166 54.74 -25.08 21.23
N GLU A 167 55.59 -24.48 22.07
CA GLU A 167 55.30 -23.15 22.63
C GLU A 167 55.29 -22.06 21.54
N ALA A 168 56.19 -22.15 20.56
CA ALA A 168 56.22 -21.24 19.41
C ALA A 168 54.94 -21.36 18.56
N GLN A 169 54.47 -22.59 18.32
CA GLN A 169 53.25 -22.84 17.55
C GLN A 169 52.00 -22.35 18.29
N ILE A 170 51.93 -22.56 19.61
CA ILE A 170 50.83 -22.06 20.45
C ILE A 170 50.79 -20.53 20.43
N ALA A 171 51.95 -19.87 20.59
CA ALA A 171 52.03 -18.41 20.54
C ALA A 171 51.53 -17.89 19.19
N ARG A 172 51.94 -18.51 18.08
CA ARG A 172 51.47 -18.15 16.73
C ARG A 172 49.96 -18.34 16.58
N TRP A 173 49.38 -19.45 17.04
CA TRP A 173 47.93 -19.65 16.99
C TRP A 173 47.17 -18.59 17.78
N GLN A 174 47.68 -18.20 18.96
CA GLN A 174 47.05 -17.17 19.79
C GLN A 174 47.10 -15.80 19.13
N GLU A 175 48.23 -15.44 18.51
CA GLU A 175 48.40 -14.19 17.77
C GLU A 175 47.42 -14.11 16.59
N ILE A 176 47.39 -15.12 15.72
CA ILE A 176 46.46 -15.19 14.57
C ILE A 176 45.00 -15.14 15.05
N TRP A 177 44.70 -15.80 16.18
CA TRP A 177 43.34 -15.78 16.73
C TRP A 177 42.93 -14.39 17.23
N GLN A 178 43.82 -13.70 17.94
CA GLN A 178 43.58 -12.34 18.41
C GLN A 178 43.39 -11.36 17.25
N GLU A 179 44.17 -11.51 16.18
CA GLU A 179 44.01 -10.72 14.96
C GLU A 179 42.62 -10.91 14.34
N GLY A 180 42.24 -12.17 14.08
CA GLY A 180 40.93 -12.50 13.51
C GLY A 180 39.76 -12.02 14.36
N GLU A 181 39.85 -12.19 15.69
CA GLU A 181 38.84 -11.72 16.63
C GLU A 181 38.74 -10.18 16.64
N GLY A 182 39.87 -9.48 16.58
CA GLY A 182 39.92 -8.02 16.51
C GLY A 182 39.28 -7.48 15.24
N ILE A 183 39.54 -8.10 14.09
CA ILE A 183 38.89 -7.76 12.82
C ILE A 183 37.38 -7.99 12.92
N TYR A 184 36.96 -9.17 13.39
CA TYR A 184 35.55 -9.54 13.49
C TYR A 184 34.75 -8.58 14.37
N ARG A 185 35.29 -8.22 15.55
CA ARG A 185 34.62 -7.27 16.47
C ARG A 185 34.45 -5.87 15.86
N ARG A 186 35.46 -5.38 15.14
CA ARG A 186 35.37 -4.09 14.44
C ARG A 186 34.32 -4.13 13.33
N ALA A 187 34.32 -5.18 12.51
CA ALA A 187 33.32 -5.38 11.47
C ALA A 187 31.91 -5.46 12.06
N GLU A 188 31.72 -6.20 13.17
CA GLU A 188 30.42 -6.30 13.84
C GLU A 188 29.95 -4.95 14.40
N THR A 189 30.88 -4.14 14.92
CA THR A 189 30.55 -2.79 15.41
C THR A 189 30.03 -1.91 14.26
N ALA A 190 30.74 -1.88 13.14
CA ALA A 190 30.30 -1.16 11.93
C ALA A 190 28.94 -1.69 11.42
N LEU A 191 28.72 -3.00 11.45
CA LEU A 191 27.44 -3.61 11.07
C LEU A 191 26.29 -3.14 11.96
N LYS A 192 26.49 -3.11 13.28
CA LYS A 192 25.49 -2.64 14.25
C LYS A 192 25.20 -1.15 14.11
N ASN A 193 26.17 -0.37 13.64
CA ASN A 193 26.01 1.04 13.32
C ASN A 193 25.37 1.29 11.94
N LEU A 194 25.04 0.23 11.19
CA LEU A 194 24.51 0.30 9.82
C LEU A 194 25.53 0.85 8.80
N GLU A 195 26.82 0.80 9.12
CA GLU A 195 27.92 1.23 8.26
C GLU A 195 28.31 0.09 7.31
N TRP A 196 27.41 -0.27 6.39
CA TRP A 196 27.51 -1.47 5.56
C TRP A 196 28.82 -1.59 4.78
N ARG A 197 29.26 -0.48 4.21
CA ARG A 197 30.48 -0.41 3.40
C ARG A 197 31.71 -0.68 4.26
N GLU A 198 31.79 -0.03 5.41
CA GLU A 198 32.89 -0.21 6.36
C GLU A 198 32.88 -1.62 6.94
N ALA A 199 31.72 -2.15 7.34
CA ALA A 199 31.58 -3.52 7.82
C ALA A 199 32.08 -4.54 6.78
N PHE A 200 31.75 -4.33 5.50
CA PHE A 200 32.25 -5.17 4.41
C PHE A 200 33.75 -5.02 4.21
N GLU A 201 34.26 -3.79 4.10
CA GLU A 201 35.69 -3.51 3.91
C GLU A 201 36.56 -4.10 5.03
N ILE A 202 36.13 -3.97 6.30
CA ILE A 202 36.83 -4.59 7.43
C ILE A 202 36.74 -6.12 7.35
N SER A 203 35.58 -6.68 6.99
CA SER A 203 35.41 -8.13 6.90
C SER A 203 36.33 -8.79 5.86
N LEU A 204 36.70 -8.08 4.78
CA LEU A 204 37.64 -8.59 3.78
C LEU A 204 39.01 -8.91 4.38
N GLN A 205 39.41 -8.24 5.46
CA GLN A 205 40.66 -8.50 6.16
C GLN A 205 40.70 -9.93 6.74
N LEU A 206 39.55 -10.53 7.07
CA LEU A 206 39.47 -11.91 7.57
C LEU A 206 40.03 -12.93 6.58
N GLN A 207 39.93 -12.67 5.26
CA GLN A 207 40.44 -13.58 4.23
C GLN A 207 41.97 -13.76 4.29
N PHE A 208 42.68 -12.78 4.85
CA PHE A 208 44.13 -12.78 4.97
C PHE A 208 44.62 -13.34 6.31
N VAL A 209 43.72 -13.62 7.25
CA VAL A 209 44.07 -14.27 8.52
C VAL A 209 44.44 -15.72 8.23
N GLU A 210 45.62 -16.16 8.69
CA GLU A 210 46.18 -17.50 8.47
C GLU A 210 45.44 -18.62 9.25
N CYS A 211 44.11 -18.63 9.19
CA CYS A 211 43.24 -19.61 9.79
C CYS A 211 42.01 -19.85 8.90
N ARG A 212 41.75 -21.11 8.50
CA ARG A 212 40.63 -21.46 7.62
C ARG A 212 39.27 -21.06 8.21
N TYR A 213 39.09 -21.26 9.51
CA TYR A 213 37.89 -20.82 10.23
C TYR A 213 37.63 -19.32 10.06
N TRP A 214 38.63 -18.47 10.23
CA TRP A 214 38.47 -17.01 10.05
C TRP A 214 38.28 -16.63 8.58
N SER A 215 39.18 -17.11 7.71
CA SER A 215 39.25 -16.72 6.29
C SER A 215 38.11 -17.25 5.43
N GLN A 216 37.53 -18.41 5.77
CA GLN A 216 36.47 -19.04 4.99
C GLN A 216 35.13 -19.03 5.73
N GLU A 217 35.07 -19.67 6.90
CA GLU A 217 33.78 -19.88 7.60
C GLU A 217 33.21 -18.58 8.15
N GLN A 218 33.98 -17.85 8.97
CA GLN A 218 33.53 -16.60 9.59
C GLN A 218 33.35 -15.50 8.56
N PHE A 219 34.29 -15.34 7.62
CA PHE A 219 34.13 -14.39 6.52
C PHE A 219 32.84 -14.66 5.70
N GLY A 220 32.61 -15.91 5.31
CA GLY A 220 31.42 -16.29 4.54
C GLY A 220 30.12 -16.05 5.31
N ALA A 221 30.07 -16.44 6.58
CA ALA A 221 28.92 -16.21 7.46
C ALA A 221 28.65 -14.72 7.68
N PHE A 222 29.71 -13.92 7.87
CA PHE A 222 29.59 -12.48 8.09
C PHE A 222 29.05 -11.77 6.84
N ASN A 223 29.53 -12.14 5.64
CA ASN A 223 29.01 -11.59 4.39
C ASN A 223 27.51 -11.89 4.21
N GLN A 224 27.05 -13.09 4.57
CA GLN A 224 25.62 -13.42 4.57
C GLN A 224 24.81 -12.58 5.57
N ARG A 225 25.39 -12.23 6.74
CA ARG A 225 24.77 -11.29 7.69
C ARG A 225 24.62 -9.89 7.08
N ILE A 226 25.67 -9.36 6.44
CA ILE A 226 25.62 -8.04 5.76
C ILE A 226 24.50 -8.01 4.72
N ILE A 227 24.45 -9.01 3.82
CA ILE A 227 23.43 -9.07 2.75
C ILE A 227 22.01 -9.12 3.32
N ARG A 228 21.80 -9.91 4.38
CA ARG A 228 20.52 -9.99 5.07
C ARG A 228 20.15 -8.65 5.70
N ALA A 229 21.06 -8.03 6.44
CA ALA A 229 20.83 -6.77 7.11
C ALA A 229 20.50 -5.63 6.12
N GLN A 230 21.20 -5.56 4.97
CA GLN A 230 20.87 -4.62 3.89
C GLN A 230 19.49 -4.86 3.27
N LYS A 231 19.05 -6.11 3.16
CA LYS A 231 17.70 -6.42 2.66
C LYS A 231 16.63 -5.98 3.65
N GLU A 232 16.85 -6.22 4.94
CA GLU A 232 15.94 -5.84 6.01
C GLU A 232 15.90 -4.31 6.20
N ASP A 233 17.03 -3.61 6.05
CA ASP A 233 17.06 -2.14 6.09
C ASP A 233 16.30 -1.51 4.90
N ARG A 234 16.39 -2.10 3.70
CA ARG A 234 15.55 -1.69 2.57
C ARG A 234 14.05 -1.83 2.86
N GLN A 235 13.64 -2.81 3.66
CA GLN A 235 12.24 -2.92 4.11
C GLN A 235 11.89 -1.78 5.08
N LEU A 236 12.82 -1.35 5.94
CA LEU A 236 12.63 -0.16 6.77
C LEU A 236 12.49 1.10 5.92
N ASP A 237 13.25 1.25 4.83
CA ASP A 237 13.11 2.37 3.90
C ASP A 237 11.75 2.38 3.21
N GLU A 238 11.24 1.22 2.78
CA GLU A 238 9.89 1.09 2.23
C GLU A 238 8.83 1.53 3.24
N ALA A 239 8.97 1.11 4.51
CA ALA A 239 8.09 1.54 5.59
C ALA A 239 8.18 3.06 5.86
N ARG A 240 9.38 3.64 5.83
CA ARG A 240 9.59 5.10 5.96
C ARG A 240 8.97 5.87 4.79
N ALA A 241 9.04 5.34 3.57
CA ALA A 241 8.41 5.94 2.40
C ALA A 241 6.88 5.95 2.52
N LEU A 242 6.27 4.86 3.00
CA LEU A 242 4.84 4.81 3.31
C LEU A 242 4.47 5.81 4.42
N MET A 243 5.28 5.90 5.46
CA MET A 243 5.09 6.88 6.54
C MET A 243 5.12 8.32 6.04
N ALA A 244 6.03 8.64 5.12
CA ALA A 244 6.14 9.98 4.52
C ALA A 244 4.93 10.36 3.65
N ARG A 245 4.26 9.37 3.03
CA ARG A 245 3.01 9.60 2.29
C ARG A 245 1.83 9.96 3.21
N GLY A 246 1.92 9.62 4.50
CA GLY A 246 0.88 9.90 5.49
C GLY A 246 -0.39 9.07 5.31
N GLY A 247 -1.37 9.30 6.17
CA GLY A 247 -2.64 8.56 6.19
C GLY A 247 -2.58 7.22 6.92
N ALA A 248 -3.66 6.89 7.61
CA ALA A 248 -3.73 5.74 8.52
C ALA A 248 -3.42 4.40 7.83
N ASP A 249 -3.88 4.22 6.60
CA ASP A 249 -3.69 2.96 5.87
C ASP A 249 -2.24 2.74 5.46
N ASN A 250 -1.53 3.80 5.02
CA ASN A 250 -0.10 3.73 4.72
C ASN A 250 0.72 3.47 5.99
N LEU A 251 0.36 4.08 7.12
CA LEU A 251 1.02 3.86 8.41
C LEU A 251 0.83 2.40 8.90
N ALA A 252 -0.38 1.83 8.75
CA ALA A 252 -0.64 0.44 9.09
C ALA A 252 0.11 -0.55 8.16
N ALA A 253 0.19 -0.23 6.87
CA ALA A 253 1.00 -1.00 5.93
C ALA A 253 2.50 -0.94 6.30
N ALA A 254 3.02 0.23 6.67
CA ALA A 254 4.38 0.39 7.15
C ALA A 254 4.67 -0.46 8.39
N ILE A 255 3.76 -0.48 9.37
CA ILE A 255 3.89 -1.35 10.57
C ILE A 255 3.98 -2.83 10.17
N THR A 256 3.18 -3.25 9.19
CA THR A 256 3.18 -4.64 8.70
C THR A 256 4.53 -5.02 8.10
N ILE A 257 5.19 -4.10 7.40
CA ILE A 257 6.54 -4.30 6.86
C ILE A 257 7.56 -4.40 8.00
N VAL A 258 7.54 -3.45 8.94
CA VAL A 258 8.48 -3.41 10.07
C VAL A 258 8.39 -4.67 10.93
N ARG A 259 7.18 -5.21 11.15
CA ARG A 259 6.95 -6.43 11.94
C ARG A 259 7.50 -7.71 11.32
N ARG A 260 7.89 -7.70 10.04
CA ARG A 260 8.54 -8.86 9.40
C ARG A 260 10.00 -9.01 9.81
N ILE A 261 10.60 -7.96 10.37
CA ILE A 261 12.00 -7.98 10.79
C ILE A 261 12.11 -8.73 12.12
N PRO A 262 12.91 -9.80 12.19
CA PRO A 262 13.03 -10.61 13.40
C PRO A 262 13.80 -9.86 14.50
N SER A 263 13.50 -10.16 15.76
CA SER A 263 14.21 -9.56 16.91
C SER A 263 15.70 -9.91 17.00
N SER A 264 16.13 -10.96 16.30
CA SER A 264 17.54 -11.37 16.17
C SER A 264 18.29 -10.62 15.07
N SER A 265 17.63 -9.75 14.30
CA SER A 265 18.27 -8.98 13.23
C SER A 265 19.16 -7.87 13.77
N ASP A 266 20.27 -7.62 13.08
CA ASP A 266 21.17 -6.50 13.35
C ASP A 266 20.44 -5.13 13.18
N VAL A 267 19.40 -5.04 12.34
CA VAL A 267 18.62 -3.79 12.11
C VAL A 267 17.42 -3.65 13.04
N TYR A 268 17.14 -4.63 13.89
CA TYR A 268 15.97 -4.63 14.77
C TYR A 268 15.86 -3.40 15.70
N PRO A 269 16.94 -2.84 16.27
CA PRO A 269 16.85 -1.59 17.03
C PRO A 269 16.28 -0.41 16.22
N GLY A 270 16.58 -0.35 14.91
CA GLY A 270 15.98 0.60 13.98
C GLY A 270 14.49 0.31 13.76
N ALA A 271 14.13 -0.95 13.53
CA ALA A 271 12.75 -1.40 13.41
C ALA A 271 11.91 -1.05 14.64
N ARG A 272 12.45 -1.26 15.85
CA ARG A 272 11.81 -0.95 17.13
C ARG A 272 11.58 0.54 17.35
N ARG A 273 12.47 1.40 16.85
CA ARG A 273 12.26 2.85 16.88
C ARG A 273 11.14 3.25 15.91
N LEU A 274 11.20 2.75 14.68
CA LEU A 274 10.23 3.08 13.64
C LEU A 274 8.80 2.62 14.01
N ILE A 275 8.63 1.46 14.63
CA ILE A 275 7.29 1.00 15.05
C ILE A 275 6.68 1.91 16.12
N ASN A 276 7.49 2.48 17.03
CA ASN A 276 7.01 3.46 18.01
C ASN A 276 6.62 4.78 17.32
N GLU A 277 7.43 5.29 16.41
CA GLU A 277 7.11 6.50 15.64
C GLU A 277 5.82 6.33 14.82
N LEU A 278 5.66 5.20 14.13
CA LEU A 278 4.44 4.86 13.41
C LEU A 278 3.22 4.81 14.33
N GLY A 279 3.38 4.23 15.52
CA GLY A 279 2.33 4.19 16.55
C GLY A 279 1.95 5.58 17.08
N GLU A 280 2.90 6.50 17.18
CA GLU A 280 2.64 7.89 17.58
C GLU A 280 1.92 8.68 16.46
N ARG A 281 2.33 8.51 15.20
CA ARG A 281 1.65 9.13 14.05
C ARG A 281 0.20 8.63 13.90
N LEU A 282 -0.03 7.32 14.05
CA LEU A 282 -1.40 6.79 14.04
C LEU A 282 -2.26 7.37 15.17
N LEU A 283 -1.69 7.53 16.37
CA LEU A 283 -2.40 8.18 17.46
C LEU A 283 -2.77 9.63 17.11
N GLN A 284 -1.86 10.39 16.51
CA GLN A 284 -2.12 11.77 16.09
C GLN A 284 -3.27 11.84 15.06
N GLU A 285 -3.25 10.98 14.04
CA GLU A 285 -4.33 10.87 13.05
C GLU A 285 -5.68 10.52 13.69
N ALA A 286 -5.67 9.60 14.66
CA ALA A 286 -6.88 9.21 15.37
C ALA A 286 -7.44 10.36 16.25
N MET A 287 -6.56 11.13 16.89
CA MET A 287 -6.95 12.32 17.65
C MET A 287 -7.49 13.43 16.75
N ALA A 288 -6.86 13.67 15.59
CA ALA A 288 -7.35 14.63 14.60
C ALA A 288 -8.76 14.25 14.10
N ALA A 289 -9.03 12.96 13.86
CA ALA A 289 -10.37 12.49 13.51
C ALA A 289 -11.40 12.74 14.63
N LEU A 290 -11.02 12.60 15.92
CA LEU A 290 -11.89 12.98 17.04
C LEU A 290 -12.21 14.48 17.06
N GLU A 291 -11.21 15.33 16.79
CA GLU A 291 -11.39 16.78 16.74
C GLU A 291 -12.31 17.20 15.59
N ARG A 292 -12.30 16.44 14.48
CA ARG A 292 -13.25 16.59 13.36
C ARG A 292 -14.63 15.99 13.61
N TYR A 293 -14.90 15.45 14.79
CA TYR A 293 -16.14 14.76 15.15
C TYR A 293 -16.39 13.46 14.34
N GLU A 294 -15.36 12.89 13.72
CA GLU A 294 -15.40 11.66 12.93
C GLU A 294 -15.10 10.45 13.83
N ALA A 295 -15.99 10.20 14.79
CA ALA A 295 -15.75 9.22 15.85
C ALA A 295 -15.49 7.79 15.33
N ALA A 296 -16.22 7.35 14.31
CA ALA A 296 -16.02 6.04 13.69
C ALA A 296 -14.62 5.89 13.08
N GLU A 297 -14.12 6.94 12.43
CA GLU A 297 -12.80 6.94 11.81
C GLU A 297 -11.70 7.00 12.89
N ALA A 298 -11.84 7.86 13.89
CA ALA A 298 -10.92 7.91 15.03
C ALA A 298 -10.76 6.55 15.71
N ARG A 299 -11.87 5.83 15.93
CA ARG A 299 -11.86 4.48 16.50
C ARG A 299 -11.14 3.48 15.59
N ARG A 300 -11.37 3.55 14.28
CA ARG A 300 -10.70 2.69 13.30
C ARG A 300 -9.18 2.89 13.34
N ILE A 301 -8.73 4.14 13.24
CA ILE A 301 -7.31 4.49 13.23
C ILE A 301 -6.64 4.10 14.56
N ALA A 302 -7.26 4.40 15.71
CA ALA A 302 -6.70 4.07 17.01
C ALA A 302 -6.51 2.56 17.22
N ARG A 303 -7.34 1.71 16.60
CA ARG A 303 -7.19 0.24 16.64
C ARG A 303 -6.02 -0.27 15.79
N LEU A 304 -5.51 0.53 14.86
CA LEU A 304 -4.31 0.19 14.07
C LEU A 304 -3.02 0.40 14.88
N VAL A 305 -3.08 1.15 15.99
CA VAL A 305 -1.92 1.36 16.87
C VAL A 305 -1.49 0.02 17.49
N PRO A 306 -0.21 -0.39 17.35
CA PRO A 306 0.27 -1.65 17.90
C PRO A 306 0.13 -1.73 19.44
N ASN A 307 -0.05 -2.93 19.97
CA ASN A 307 -0.17 -3.11 21.43
C ASN A 307 1.17 -3.01 22.18
N ASP A 308 2.29 -3.08 21.46
CA ASP A 308 3.64 -3.16 22.01
C ASP A 308 4.42 -1.83 21.92
N VAL A 309 3.75 -0.72 21.58
CA VAL A 309 4.33 0.63 21.50
C VAL A 309 3.94 1.52 22.68
N SER A 310 4.68 2.61 22.88
CA SER A 310 4.43 3.61 23.94
C SER A 310 3.02 4.23 23.88
N SER A 311 2.52 4.50 22.68
CA SER A 311 1.25 5.21 22.42
C SER A 311 -0.01 4.37 22.67
N VAL A 312 0.12 3.08 22.98
CA VAL A 312 -1.03 2.14 23.10
C VAL A 312 -2.06 2.61 24.12
N ARG A 313 -1.64 3.16 25.27
CA ARG A 313 -2.57 3.61 26.32
C ARG A 313 -3.42 4.78 25.84
N ALA A 314 -2.81 5.73 25.16
CA ALA A 314 -3.52 6.89 24.59
C ALA A 314 -4.47 6.43 23.47
N ALA A 315 -4.05 5.50 22.61
CA ALA A 315 -4.90 4.94 21.56
C ALA A 315 -6.14 4.23 22.13
N GLN A 316 -5.99 3.49 23.24
CA GLN A 316 -7.12 2.89 23.95
C GLN A 316 -8.10 3.94 24.50
N ASP A 317 -7.60 5.10 24.95
CA ASP A 317 -8.46 6.19 25.39
C ASP A 317 -9.18 6.85 24.22
N VAL A 318 -8.53 7.01 23.06
CA VAL A 318 -9.18 7.46 21.82
C VAL A 318 -10.32 6.52 21.44
N VAL A 319 -10.12 5.21 21.50
CA VAL A 319 -11.19 4.23 21.23
C VAL A 319 -12.39 4.43 22.16
N LYS A 320 -12.14 4.63 23.47
CA LYS A 320 -13.21 4.88 24.45
C LYS A 320 -13.94 6.18 24.18
N LEU A 321 -13.20 7.27 23.91
CA LEU A 321 -13.80 8.57 23.62
C LEU A 321 -14.59 8.56 22.32
N ALA A 322 -14.07 7.91 21.28
CA ALA A 322 -14.77 7.74 20.01
C ALA A 322 -16.09 6.99 20.20
N MET A 323 -16.10 5.89 20.96
CA MET A 323 -17.34 5.16 21.26
C MET A 323 -18.35 6.01 22.03
N ALA A 324 -17.88 6.80 23.01
CA ALA A 324 -18.74 7.72 23.75
C ALA A 324 -19.26 8.85 22.85
N GLU A 325 -18.46 9.37 21.92
CA GLU A 325 -18.87 10.38 20.96
C GLU A 325 -19.92 9.84 19.98
N GLU A 326 -19.78 8.61 19.46
CA GLU A 326 -20.80 7.96 18.63
C GLU A 326 -22.15 7.87 19.37
N LEU A 327 -22.13 7.49 20.65
CA LEU A 327 -23.33 7.43 21.49
C LEU A 327 -23.95 8.81 21.69
N ALA A 328 -23.13 9.84 21.95
CA ALA A 328 -23.60 11.20 22.16
C ALA A 328 -24.19 11.84 20.89
N GLN A 329 -23.65 11.48 19.71
CA GLN A 329 -24.12 11.95 18.41
C GLN A 329 -25.47 11.31 18.03
N ALA A 330 -25.57 9.98 18.12
CA ALA A 330 -26.80 9.26 17.78
C ALA A 330 -27.94 9.49 18.78
N GLY A 331 -27.58 9.75 20.04
CA GLY A 331 -28.44 9.52 21.17
C GLY A 331 -29.38 10.65 21.58
N MET A 332 -30.46 10.24 22.26
CA MET A 332 -31.31 11.10 23.09
C MET A 332 -30.65 11.27 24.48
N GLY A 333 -31.23 12.09 25.38
CA GLY A 333 -30.55 12.46 26.64
C GLY A 333 -29.96 11.30 27.47
N ALA A 334 -30.59 10.12 27.50
CA ALA A 334 -30.07 8.93 28.20
C ALA A 334 -28.73 8.41 27.63
N ASP A 335 -28.57 8.45 26.31
CA ASP A 335 -27.37 7.99 25.61
C ASP A 335 -26.19 8.93 25.85
N ILE A 336 -26.46 10.25 25.88
CA ILE A 336 -25.46 11.26 26.25
C ILE A 336 -25.00 11.06 27.70
N GLY A 337 -25.92 10.70 28.61
CA GLY A 337 -25.58 10.33 29.98
C GLY A 337 -24.62 9.13 30.04
N SER A 338 -24.84 8.14 29.19
CA SER A 338 -23.99 6.95 29.05
C SER A 338 -22.62 7.28 28.43
N ALA A 339 -22.58 8.17 27.44
CA ALA A 339 -21.33 8.72 26.87
C ALA A 339 -20.48 9.42 27.94
N ILE A 340 -21.10 10.27 28.76
CA ILE A 340 -20.44 10.95 29.89
C ILE A 340 -19.88 9.92 30.88
N ALA A 341 -20.66 8.89 31.25
CA ALA A 341 -20.22 7.85 32.16
C ALA A 341 -19.00 7.09 31.61
N GLN A 342 -18.99 6.77 30.31
CA GLN A 342 -17.85 6.12 29.65
C GLN A 342 -16.60 7.01 29.62
N ALA A 343 -16.73 8.29 29.25
CA ALA A 343 -15.59 9.21 29.24
C ALA A 343 -15.01 9.45 30.65
N ARG A 344 -15.84 9.41 31.71
CA ARG A 344 -15.38 9.49 33.10
C ARG A 344 -14.47 8.34 33.52
N THR A 345 -14.48 7.21 32.80
CA THR A 345 -13.54 6.11 33.07
C THR A 345 -12.09 6.45 32.70
N ILE A 346 -11.87 7.52 31.92
CA ILE A 346 -10.55 8.06 31.62
C ILE A 346 -10.16 8.99 32.78
N SER A 347 -9.39 8.44 33.72
CA SER A 347 -8.97 9.13 34.95
C SER A 347 -7.84 10.14 34.71
N ALA A 348 -7.53 10.98 35.70
CA ALA A 348 -6.51 12.03 35.61
C ALA A 348 -5.09 11.56 35.27
N GLN A 349 -4.78 10.28 35.48
CA GLN A 349 -3.48 9.69 35.14
C GLN A 349 -3.40 9.22 33.68
N ARG A 350 -4.51 9.27 32.95
CA ARG A 350 -4.59 8.81 31.56
C ARG A 350 -4.20 9.93 30.59
N PRO A 351 -3.54 9.61 29.46
CA PRO A 351 -3.07 10.61 28.51
C PRO A 351 -4.16 11.56 27.97
N LEU A 352 -5.37 11.05 27.72
CA LEU A 352 -6.48 11.83 27.15
C LEU A 352 -7.48 12.35 28.20
N TYR A 353 -7.06 12.53 29.45
CA TYR A 353 -7.94 13.05 30.50
C TYR A 353 -8.56 14.41 30.14
N PHE A 354 -7.75 15.36 29.67
CA PHE A 354 -8.24 16.70 29.34
C PHE A 354 -9.23 16.70 28.17
N ASP A 355 -9.00 15.85 27.17
CA ASP A 355 -9.91 15.67 26.04
C ASP A 355 -11.23 15.05 26.48
N ALA A 356 -11.17 14.05 27.38
CA ALA A 356 -12.36 13.48 28.00
C ALA A 356 -13.16 14.54 28.77
N GLN A 357 -12.51 15.38 29.57
CA GLN A 357 -13.20 16.45 30.31
C GLN A 357 -13.81 17.50 29.37
N ARG A 358 -13.14 17.82 28.26
CA ARG A 358 -13.68 18.73 27.24
C ARG A 358 -14.93 18.17 26.59
N ALA A 359 -14.91 16.89 26.20
CA ALA A 359 -16.06 16.19 25.64
C ALA A 359 -17.22 16.11 26.64
N ILE A 360 -16.94 15.78 27.91
CA ILE A 360 -17.95 15.75 28.98
C ILE A 360 -18.64 17.10 29.14
N ARG A 361 -17.90 18.22 29.17
CA ARG A 361 -18.50 19.56 29.29
C ARG A 361 -19.44 19.86 28.12
N ARG A 362 -18.99 19.57 26.89
CA ARG A 362 -19.82 19.72 25.68
C ARG A 362 -21.11 18.90 25.77
N TRP A 363 -21.02 17.63 26.15
CA TRP A 363 -22.19 16.75 26.27
C TRP A 363 -23.14 17.16 27.41
N GLN A 364 -22.62 17.74 28.50
CA GLN A 364 -23.46 18.34 29.55
C GLN A 364 -24.24 19.54 29.02
N THR A 365 -23.62 20.37 28.17
CA THR A 365 -24.32 21.45 27.47
C THR A 365 -25.37 20.89 26.51
N ASP A 366 -25.05 19.84 25.75
CA ASP A 366 -26.01 19.19 24.85
C ASP A 366 -27.24 18.64 25.60
N LEU A 367 -27.07 18.08 26.80
CA LEU A 367 -28.19 17.65 27.65
C LEU A 367 -29.10 18.83 28.02
N LYS A 368 -28.53 19.97 28.40
CA LYS A 368 -29.30 21.18 28.72
C LYS A 368 -30.05 21.69 27.50
N VAL A 369 -29.40 21.70 26.33
CA VAL A 369 -30.02 22.10 25.06
C VAL A 369 -31.21 21.19 24.71
N LEU A 370 -31.06 19.87 24.89
CA LEU A 370 -32.15 18.93 24.64
C LEU A 370 -33.33 19.12 25.60
N GLN A 371 -33.05 19.42 26.88
CA GLN A 371 -34.11 19.74 27.84
C GLN A 371 -34.89 20.98 27.39
N THR A 372 -34.20 22.07 27.05
CA THR A 372 -34.87 23.29 26.60
C THR A 372 -35.60 23.08 25.27
N LEU A 373 -35.05 22.28 24.36
CA LEU A 373 -35.74 21.91 23.12
C LEU A 373 -37.06 21.16 23.40
N ALA A 374 -37.06 20.22 24.34
CA ALA A 374 -38.27 19.48 24.71
C ALA A 374 -39.34 20.40 25.34
N GLU A 375 -38.93 21.34 26.18
CA GLU A 375 -39.81 22.36 26.76
C GLU A 375 -40.39 23.29 25.68
N ALA A 376 -39.55 23.81 24.78
CA ALA A 376 -39.96 24.64 23.66
C ALA A 376 -40.91 23.89 22.71
N GLN A 377 -40.62 22.61 22.42
CA GLN A 377 -41.49 21.75 21.64
C GLN A 377 -42.86 21.56 22.31
N ALA A 378 -42.92 21.41 23.64
CA ALA A 378 -44.17 21.29 24.37
C ALA A 378 -45.05 22.55 24.23
N ILE A 379 -44.46 23.74 24.29
CA ILE A 379 -45.15 25.02 24.05
C ILE A 379 -45.67 25.08 22.61
N ALA A 380 -44.82 24.76 21.63
CA ALA A 380 -45.14 24.78 20.21
C ALA A 380 -46.23 23.76 19.77
N ARG A 381 -46.60 22.78 20.62
CA ARG A 381 -47.57 21.72 20.28
C ARG A 381 -48.93 22.24 19.80
N SER A 382 -49.37 23.37 20.35
CA SER A 382 -50.66 23.97 19.97
C SER A 382 -50.69 24.49 18.52
N GLY A 383 -49.51 24.78 17.93
CA GLY A 383 -49.40 25.42 16.63
C GLY A 383 -49.83 26.90 16.60
N ASP A 384 -50.23 27.47 17.74
CA ASP A 384 -50.59 28.89 17.82
C ASP A 384 -49.37 29.79 17.58
N ILE A 385 -49.58 30.92 16.88
CA ILE A 385 -48.51 31.86 16.53
C ILE A 385 -47.79 32.37 17.79
N GLY A 386 -48.53 32.67 18.87
CA GLY A 386 -47.97 33.14 20.13
C GLY A 386 -47.03 32.11 20.76
N HIS A 387 -47.49 30.86 20.84
CA HIS A 387 -46.69 29.76 21.37
C HIS A 387 -45.50 29.40 20.49
N LEU A 388 -45.62 29.44 19.17
CA LEU A 388 -44.49 29.22 18.26
C LEU A 388 -43.41 30.29 18.43
N ARG A 389 -43.79 31.58 18.52
CA ARG A 389 -42.85 32.68 18.80
C ARG A 389 -42.18 32.52 20.16
N GLN A 390 -42.93 32.12 21.18
CA GLN A 390 -42.39 31.85 22.52
C GLN A 390 -41.37 30.70 22.47
N ALA A 391 -41.68 29.61 21.76
CA ALA A 391 -40.77 28.48 21.59
C ALA A 391 -39.49 28.87 20.84
N ILE A 392 -39.58 29.69 19.77
CA ILE A 392 -38.42 30.22 19.05
C ILE A 392 -37.54 31.07 19.97
N ALA A 393 -38.14 31.98 20.75
CA ALA A 393 -37.43 32.85 21.69
C ALA A 393 -36.70 32.04 22.77
N MET A 394 -37.30 30.95 23.25
CA MET A 394 -36.69 30.04 24.21
C MET A 394 -35.41 29.37 23.66
N LEU A 395 -35.34 29.16 22.34
CA LEU A 395 -34.17 28.60 21.65
C LEU A 395 -33.11 29.65 21.26
N MET A 396 -33.30 30.95 21.54
CA MET A 396 -32.30 32.01 21.29
C MET A 396 -31.17 32.04 22.33
N MET A 397 -30.76 30.88 22.83
CA MET A 397 -29.69 30.75 23.80
C MET A 397 -28.31 30.69 23.14
N PRO A 398 -27.22 31.01 23.88
CA PRO A 398 -25.88 30.78 23.37
C PRO A 398 -25.60 29.28 23.20
N LEU A 399 -25.21 28.88 21.99
CA LEU A 399 -24.89 27.49 21.64
C LEU A 399 -23.38 27.26 21.40
N THR A 400 -22.53 28.17 21.87
CA THR A 400 -21.07 28.17 21.62
C THR A 400 -20.38 26.91 22.15
N GLU A 401 -20.86 26.36 23.26
CA GLU A 401 -20.30 25.14 23.88
C GLU A 401 -21.08 23.87 23.50
N ALA A 402 -22.19 23.99 22.77
CA ALA A 402 -22.97 22.86 22.29
C ALA A 402 -22.25 22.21 21.10
N SER A 403 -22.44 20.90 20.92
CA SER A 403 -21.86 20.20 19.77
C SER A 403 -22.41 20.73 18.44
N PRO A 404 -21.64 20.64 17.33
CA PRO A 404 -22.09 21.09 16.02
C PRO A 404 -23.43 20.47 15.59
N TYR A 405 -23.64 19.21 15.95
CA TYR A 405 -24.90 18.52 15.69
C TYR A 405 -26.09 19.16 16.43
N ARG A 406 -25.94 19.50 17.73
CA ARG A 406 -27.01 20.20 18.47
C ARG A 406 -27.25 21.60 17.94
N GLN A 407 -26.20 22.31 17.54
CA GLN A 407 -26.35 23.62 16.91
C GLN A 407 -27.22 23.53 15.65
N GLU A 408 -26.95 22.55 14.77
CA GLU A 408 -27.74 22.37 13.55
C GLU A 408 -29.17 21.91 13.84
N GLN A 409 -29.36 21.05 14.85
CA GLN A 409 -30.68 20.61 15.30
C GLN A 409 -31.55 21.81 15.74
N ILE A 410 -31.00 22.71 16.56
CA ILE A 410 -31.72 23.90 17.03
C ILE A 410 -32.02 24.86 15.87
N ARG A 411 -31.04 25.14 15.00
CA ARG A 411 -31.24 25.99 13.82
C ARG A 411 -32.34 25.45 12.91
N THR A 412 -32.38 24.14 12.72
CA THR A 412 -33.41 23.48 11.91
C THR A 412 -34.79 23.61 12.56
N GLN A 413 -34.90 23.36 13.86
CA GLN A 413 -36.17 23.54 14.57
C GLN A 413 -36.67 24.98 14.52
N GLN A 414 -35.78 25.97 14.70
CA GLN A 414 -36.11 27.39 14.59
C GLN A 414 -36.62 27.74 13.18
N ARG A 415 -35.95 27.27 12.12
CA ARG A 415 -36.42 27.48 10.73
C ARG A 415 -37.81 26.89 10.51
N ILE A 416 -38.08 25.71 11.05
CA ILE A 416 -39.40 25.05 10.93
C ILE A 416 -40.49 25.89 11.59
N TRP A 417 -40.30 26.30 12.85
CA TRP A 417 -41.30 27.11 13.55
C TRP A 417 -41.44 28.50 12.96
N GLN A 418 -40.33 29.13 12.54
CA GLN A 418 -40.36 30.43 11.87
C GLN A 418 -41.19 30.37 10.59
N ARG A 419 -41.01 29.32 9.78
CA ARG A 419 -41.83 29.10 8.58
C ARG A 419 -43.32 28.94 8.92
N GLN A 420 -43.65 28.21 9.98
CA GLN A 420 -45.05 28.04 10.41
C GLN A 420 -45.68 29.36 10.84
N VAL A 421 -44.94 30.19 11.58
CA VAL A 421 -45.37 31.54 11.98
C VAL A 421 -45.61 32.41 10.74
N GLU A 422 -44.66 32.43 9.80
CA GLU A 422 -44.78 33.23 8.58
C GLU A 422 -45.97 32.81 7.71
N VAL A 423 -46.19 31.50 7.53
CA VAL A 423 -47.37 30.99 6.81
C VAL A 423 -48.65 31.42 7.51
N ALA A 424 -48.74 31.24 8.83
CA ALA A 424 -49.95 31.60 9.58
C ALA A 424 -50.25 33.11 9.53
N GLU A 425 -49.23 33.97 9.47
CA GLU A 425 -49.37 35.42 9.33
C GLU A 425 -49.72 35.87 7.91
N ASP A 426 -49.13 35.25 6.89
CA ASP A 426 -49.26 35.66 5.49
C ASP A 426 -50.49 35.03 4.81
N GLN A 427 -50.94 33.84 5.26
CA GLN A 427 -52.07 33.13 4.66
C GLN A 427 -53.35 33.97 4.61
N PRO A 428 -53.75 34.71 5.68
CA PRO A 428 -54.93 35.58 5.61
C PRO A 428 -54.81 36.72 4.59
N LEU A 429 -53.61 37.23 4.34
CA LEU A 429 -53.38 38.24 3.29
C LEU A 429 -53.60 37.64 1.91
N LEU A 430 -53.06 36.44 1.69
CA LEU A 430 -53.19 35.69 0.45
C LEU A 430 -54.66 35.27 0.19
N ASP A 431 -55.37 34.81 1.22
CA ASP A 431 -56.78 34.42 1.14
C ASP A 431 -57.69 35.62 0.85
N ARG A 432 -57.46 36.77 1.51
CA ARG A 432 -58.16 38.03 1.24
C ARG A 432 -57.87 38.53 -0.16
N ALA A 433 -56.62 38.51 -0.60
CA ALA A 433 -56.25 38.87 -1.96
C ALA A 433 -56.98 38.00 -2.99
N ASN A 434 -57.06 36.69 -2.74
CA ASN A 434 -57.81 35.77 -3.59
C ASN A 434 -59.32 36.03 -3.58
N ALA A 435 -59.89 36.45 -2.45
CA ALA A 435 -61.29 36.88 -2.38
C ALA A 435 -61.56 38.14 -3.22
N PHE A 436 -60.71 39.16 -3.11
CA PHE A 436 -60.82 40.37 -3.92
C PHE A 436 -60.61 40.10 -5.42
N ALA A 437 -59.63 39.26 -5.77
CA ALA A 437 -59.39 38.86 -7.15
C ALA A 437 -60.59 38.14 -7.77
N ARG A 438 -61.34 37.35 -6.98
CA ARG A 438 -62.56 36.64 -7.44
C ARG A 438 -63.72 37.58 -7.80
N LEU A 439 -63.72 38.82 -7.31
CA LEU A 439 -64.75 39.81 -7.67
C LEU A 439 -64.63 40.24 -9.15
N GLY A 440 -63.45 40.10 -9.76
CA GLY A 440 -63.23 40.42 -11.17
C GLY A 440 -63.30 41.91 -11.52
N THR A 441 -63.37 42.80 -10.53
CA THR A 441 -63.39 44.26 -10.74
C THR A 441 -61.98 44.85 -10.77
N PRO A 442 -61.76 45.96 -11.50
CA PRO A 442 -60.47 46.67 -11.50
C PRO A 442 -60.01 47.06 -10.09
N GLU A 443 -60.93 47.53 -9.26
CA GLU A 443 -60.65 47.92 -7.87
C GLU A 443 -60.27 46.71 -7.01
N GLY A 444 -60.96 45.56 -7.19
CA GLY A 444 -60.68 44.32 -6.47
C GLY A 444 -59.31 43.74 -6.82
N LEU A 445 -58.91 43.79 -8.10
CA LEU A 445 -57.57 43.36 -8.52
C LEU A 445 -56.48 44.23 -7.90
N LEU A 446 -56.61 45.56 -7.92
CA LEU A 446 -55.65 46.47 -7.28
C LEU A 446 -55.50 46.22 -5.78
N GLN A 447 -56.62 45.96 -5.08
CA GLN A 447 -56.61 45.59 -3.66
C GLN A 447 -55.92 44.25 -3.42
N ALA A 448 -56.16 43.25 -4.30
CA ALA A 448 -55.48 41.96 -4.23
C ALA A 448 -53.96 42.11 -4.38
N ARG A 449 -53.51 42.97 -5.31
CA ARG A 449 -52.08 43.27 -5.50
C ARG A 449 -51.45 43.85 -4.24
N GLN A 450 -52.08 44.87 -3.66
CA GLN A 450 -51.57 45.53 -2.44
C GLN A 450 -51.43 44.56 -1.28
N LEU A 451 -52.34 43.59 -1.13
CA LEU A 451 -52.26 42.56 -0.09
C LEU A 451 -51.15 41.54 -0.36
N LEU A 452 -50.95 41.11 -1.61
CA LEU A 452 -49.88 40.18 -1.98
C LEU A 452 -48.50 40.83 -1.86
N GLU A 453 -48.37 42.13 -2.18
CA GLU A 453 -47.13 42.89 -2.04
C GLU A 453 -46.72 43.13 -0.57
N GLN A 454 -47.66 42.99 0.39
CA GLN A 454 -47.33 43.02 1.82
C GLN A 454 -46.53 41.79 2.28
N ILE A 455 -46.62 40.68 1.55
CA ILE A 455 -45.82 39.48 1.80
C ILE A 455 -44.40 39.78 1.31
N ARG A 456 -43.49 40.02 2.25
CA ARG A 456 -42.12 40.50 1.98
C ARG A 456 -41.22 39.40 1.40
N PRO A 457 -40.12 39.76 0.71
CA PRO A 457 -39.07 38.83 0.32
C PRO A 457 -38.53 38.01 1.50
N ASN A 458 -38.10 36.78 1.23
CA ASN A 458 -37.58 35.80 2.22
C ASN A 458 -38.61 35.26 3.24
N ARG A 459 -39.90 35.54 3.06
CA ARG A 459 -41.00 34.91 3.82
C ARG A 459 -41.42 33.60 3.17
N ALA A 460 -41.95 32.68 3.97
CA ALA A 460 -42.44 31.38 3.52
C ALA A 460 -43.41 31.40 2.33
N LEU A 461 -44.30 32.38 2.23
CA LEU A 461 -45.30 32.50 1.16
C LEU A 461 -44.93 33.52 0.06
N TYR A 462 -43.71 34.08 0.08
CA TYR A 462 -43.32 35.12 -0.88
C TYR A 462 -43.42 34.66 -2.33
N GLU A 463 -42.83 33.52 -2.68
CA GLU A 463 -42.91 33.00 -4.05
C GLU A 463 -44.36 32.70 -4.47
N THR A 464 -45.18 32.21 -3.54
CA THR A 464 -46.60 31.96 -3.79
C THR A 464 -47.33 33.28 -4.09
N ALA A 465 -47.01 34.34 -3.35
CA ALA A 465 -47.57 35.66 -3.57
C ALA A 465 -47.11 36.27 -4.91
N GLN A 466 -45.83 36.16 -5.27
CA GLN A 466 -45.30 36.67 -6.54
C GLN A 466 -45.90 35.93 -7.75
N ASN A 467 -46.01 34.60 -7.69
CA ASN A 467 -46.67 33.82 -8.72
C ASN A 467 -48.13 34.27 -8.88
N ARG A 468 -48.82 34.52 -7.77
CA ARG A 468 -50.20 35.01 -7.81
C ARG A 468 -50.32 36.42 -8.39
N ILE A 469 -49.37 37.31 -8.10
CA ILE A 469 -49.30 38.63 -8.74
C ILE A 469 -49.11 38.49 -10.25
N ALA A 470 -48.20 37.62 -10.69
CA ALA A 470 -47.95 37.38 -12.11
C ALA A 470 -49.18 36.79 -12.84
N GLU A 471 -49.96 35.93 -12.17
CA GLU A 471 -51.23 35.41 -12.70
C GLU A 471 -52.32 36.49 -12.82
N LEU A 472 -52.47 37.35 -11.81
CA LEU A 472 -53.51 38.39 -11.77
C LEU A 472 -53.17 39.61 -12.62
N PHE A 473 -51.88 39.88 -12.78
CA PHE A 473 -51.30 40.93 -13.59
C PHE A 473 -50.28 40.31 -14.52
N PRO A 474 -50.74 39.52 -15.51
CA PRO A 474 -49.84 39.13 -16.56
C PRO A 474 -49.22 40.42 -17.09
N ALA A 475 -47.91 40.42 -17.31
CA ALA A 475 -47.32 41.51 -18.08
C ALA A 475 -48.18 41.60 -19.34
N THR A 476 -48.86 42.73 -19.54
CA THR A 476 -49.35 43.04 -20.87
C THR A 476 -48.14 42.84 -21.76
N PRO A 477 -48.21 42.02 -22.84
CA PRO A 477 -47.17 42.09 -23.83
C PRO A 477 -47.04 43.57 -24.09
N THR A 478 -45.87 44.11 -23.80
CA THR A 478 -45.55 45.46 -24.17
C THR A 478 -45.52 45.36 -25.68
N THR A 479 -46.68 45.49 -26.33
CA THR A 479 -46.76 46.08 -27.64
C THR A 479 -46.26 47.49 -27.41
N THR A 480 -44.94 47.61 -27.31
CA THR A 480 -44.20 48.69 -27.92
C THR A 480 -44.35 48.51 -29.44
N GLU A 481 -45.59 48.47 -29.92
CA GLU A 481 -45.90 48.96 -31.26
C GLU A 481 -45.80 50.47 -31.11
N ALA A 482 -44.56 50.94 -31.10
CA ALA A 482 -44.29 52.22 -31.70
C ALA A 482 -44.87 52.11 -33.12
N TRP A 483 -46.01 52.77 -33.36
CA TRP A 483 -46.49 53.03 -34.70
C TRP A 483 -45.39 53.86 -35.40
N ILE A 484 -44.48 53.17 -36.05
CA ILE A 484 -43.54 53.74 -37.01
C ILE A 484 -44.30 53.65 -38.34
N PRO A 485 -44.58 54.77 -39.03
CA PRO A 485 -45.15 54.68 -40.36
C PRO A 485 -44.24 53.78 -41.21
N ASP A 486 -44.78 52.72 -41.81
CA ASP A 486 -44.04 51.86 -42.73
C ASP A 486 -43.65 52.73 -43.95
N VAL A 487 -42.43 53.28 -43.88
CA VAL A 487 -41.88 54.20 -44.88
C VAL A 487 -41.85 53.56 -46.26
N ASP A 488 -41.76 52.24 -46.35
CA ASP A 488 -41.73 51.53 -47.62
C ASP A 488 -43.14 51.43 -48.23
N THR A 489 -44.20 51.20 -47.44
CA THR A 489 -45.59 51.34 -47.93
C THR A 489 -45.91 52.77 -48.38
N LEU A 490 -45.40 53.77 -47.67
CA LEU A 490 -45.56 55.17 -48.07
C LEU A 490 -44.85 55.44 -49.40
N ARG A 491 -43.60 54.97 -49.57
CA ARG A 491 -42.84 55.07 -50.83
C ARG A 491 -43.57 54.40 -52.00
N LEU A 492 -44.15 53.22 -51.79
CA LEU A 492 -44.94 52.54 -52.83
C LEU A 492 -46.14 53.40 -53.27
N SER A 493 -46.90 53.93 -52.32
CA SER A 493 -48.05 54.80 -52.63
C SER A 493 -47.64 56.10 -53.33
N GLN A 494 -46.52 56.71 -52.93
CA GLN A 494 -45.98 57.91 -53.57
C GLN A 494 -45.51 57.63 -55.00
N ALA A 495 -44.83 56.51 -55.22
CA ALA A 495 -44.40 56.08 -56.54
C ALA A 495 -45.60 55.82 -57.47
N GLN A 496 -46.61 55.10 -57.00
CA GLN A 496 -47.84 54.86 -57.76
C GLN A 496 -48.55 56.17 -58.14
N ASN A 497 -48.65 57.12 -57.20
CA ASN A 497 -49.22 58.43 -57.48
C ASN A 497 -48.41 59.22 -58.51
N ARG A 498 -47.07 59.10 -58.49
CA ARG A 498 -46.20 59.75 -59.47
C ARG A 498 -46.37 59.14 -60.87
N ALA A 499 -46.46 57.81 -60.95
CA ALA A 499 -46.66 57.07 -62.20
C ALA A 499 -48.01 57.38 -62.90
N ARG A 500 -49.02 57.87 -62.17
CA ARG A 500 -50.31 58.28 -62.76
C ARG A 500 -50.19 59.37 -63.84
N GLY A 501 -49.08 60.11 -63.88
CA GLY A 501 -48.80 61.08 -64.93
C GLY A 501 -48.60 60.45 -66.32
N GLY A 502 -48.27 59.15 -66.40
CA GLY A 502 -48.20 58.37 -67.65
C GLY A 502 -47.07 58.73 -68.62
N ARG A 503 -46.32 59.81 -68.35
CA ARG A 503 -45.16 60.21 -69.16
C ARG A 503 -43.92 59.42 -68.76
N PRO A 504 -42.94 59.25 -69.66
CA PRO A 504 -41.74 58.50 -69.35
C PRO A 504 -40.96 59.06 -68.15
N THR A 505 -40.92 60.38 -67.98
CA THR A 505 -40.29 61.04 -66.83
C THR A 505 -41.00 60.76 -65.50
N ASP A 506 -42.32 60.61 -65.54
CA ASP A 506 -43.14 60.32 -64.36
C ASP A 506 -42.90 58.88 -63.89
N PHE A 507 -42.84 57.93 -64.84
CA PHE A 507 -42.43 56.56 -64.59
C PHE A 507 -40.99 56.45 -64.08
N ALA A 508 -40.04 57.18 -64.66
CA ALA A 508 -38.65 57.14 -64.23
C ALA A 508 -38.47 57.63 -62.79
N ALA A 509 -39.16 58.73 -62.43
CA ALA A 509 -39.18 59.23 -61.06
C ALA A 509 -39.86 58.25 -60.09
N ALA A 510 -40.93 57.57 -60.51
CA ALA A 510 -41.60 56.56 -59.70
C ALA A 510 -40.70 55.33 -59.47
N ILE A 511 -39.98 54.86 -60.51
CA ILE A 511 -39.00 53.77 -60.41
C ILE A 511 -37.89 54.13 -59.41
N ALA A 512 -37.40 55.37 -59.43
CA ALA A 512 -36.36 55.82 -58.50
C ALA A 512 -36.81 55.74 -57.03
N ILE A 513 -38.06 56.11 -56.73
CA ILE A 513 -38.63 55.98 -55.37
C ILE A 513 -38.69 54.50 -54.96
N LEU A 514 -39.10 53.61 -55.86
CA LEU A 514 -39.19 52.18 -55.57
C LEU A 514 -37.82 51.49 -55.43
N GLN A 515 -36.74 52.06 -55.96
CA GLN A 515 -35.39 51.51 -55.78
C GLN A 515 -34.87 51.65 -54.34
N GLU A 516 -35.44 52.57 -53.54
CA GLU A 516 -35.07 52.76 -52.15
C GLU A 516 -35.76 51.79 -51.17
N ILE A 517 -36.71 50.98 -51.65
CA ILE A 517 -37.43 50.01 -50.83
C ILE A 517 -36.51 48.82 -50.53
N SER A 518 -36.43 48.44 -49.26
CA SER A 518 -35.57 47.32 -48.82
C SER A 518 -36.00 45.99 -49.46
N PRO A 519 -35.05 45.14 -49.91
CA PRO A 519 -35.36 43.78 -50.37
C PRO A 519 -36.06 42.89 -49.34
N GLU A 520 -35.96 43.21 -48.06
CA GLU A 520 -36.59 42.49 -46.96
C GLU A 520 -38.02 43.00 -46.66
N ALA A 521 -38.45 44.11 -47.28
CA ALA A 521 -39.79 44.65 -47.08
C ALA A 521 -40.86 43.72 -47.66
N THR A 522 -41.97 43.56 -46.95
CA THR A 522 -43.09 42.71 -47.40
C THR A 522 -43.68 43.13 -48.75
N ILE A 523 -43.66 44.44 -49.03
CA ILE A 523 -44.14 45.02 -50.30
C ILE A 523 -43.09 45.00 -51.43
N PHE A 524 -41.86 44.55 -51.15
CA PHE A 524 -40.79 44.53 -52.15
C PHE A 524 -41.15 43.77 -53.44
N PRO A 525 -41.86 42.62 -53.40
CA PRO A 525 -42.29 41.93 -54.63
C PRO A 525 -43.20 42.78 -55.52
N GLU A 526 -44.14 43.51 -54.92
CA GLU A 526 -45.06 44.41 -55.64
C GLU A 526 -44.32 45.62 -56.21
N ALA A 527 -43.47 46.25 -55.39
CA ALA A 527 -42.62 47.36 -55.84
C ALA A 527 -41.72 46.95 -57.01
N ASN A 528 -41.13 45.75 -56.97
CA ASN A 528 -40.26 45.27 -58.03
C ASN A 528 -41.02 44.93 -59.32
N GLN A 529 -42.27 44.44 -59.22
CA GLN A 529 -43.14 44.26 -60.39
C GLN A 529 -43.46 45.61 -61.06
N LEU A 530 -43.87 46.61 -60.29
CA LEU A 530 -44.18 47.95 -60.82
C LEU A 530 -42.96 48.63 -61.45
N ARG A 531 -41.76 48.45 -60.87
CA ARG A 531 -40.51 48.94 -61.48
C ARG A 531 -40.32 48.39 -62.89
N LEU A 532 -40.48 47.07 -63.06
CA LEU A 532 -40.34 46.42 -64.35
C LEU A 532 -41.41 46.89 -65.34
N GLU A 533 -42.66 46.95 -64.92
CA GLU A 533 -43.79 47.39 -65.75
C GLU A 533 -43.57 48.83 -66.25
N TRP A 534 -43.23 49.75 -65.36
CA TRP A 534 -42.99 51.15 -65.73
C TRP A 534 -41.72 51.32 -66.58
N GLY A 535 -40.69 50.50 -66.36
CA GLY A 535 -39.52 50.46 -67.23
C GLY A 535 -39.87 50.01 -68.65
N HIS A 536 -40.74 49.01 -68.80
CA HIS A 536 -41.25 48.60 -70.12
C HIS A 536 -42.06 49.72 -70.78
N ASN A 537 -42.91 50.42 -70.03
CA ASN A 537 -43.68 51.56 -70.55
C ASN A 537 -42.76 52.69 -71.07
N ILE A 538 -41.66 52.98 -70.37
CA ILE A 538 -40.66 53.96 -70.83
C ILE A 538 -40.04 53.50 -72.16
N LEU A 539 -39.62 52.24 -72.27
CA LEU A 539 -38.99 51.72 -73.50
C LEU A 539 -39.98 51.61 -74.67
N GLU A 540 -41.24 51.28 -74.40
CA GLU A 540 -42.30 51.30 -75.41
C GLU A 540 -42.53 52.72 -75.95
N GLN A 541 -42.63 53.71 -75.06
CA GLN A 541 -42.76 55.12 -75.45
C GLN A 541 -41.50 55.65 -76.15
N ALA A 542 -40.30 55.18 -75.77
CA ALA A 542 -39.07 55.49 -76.49
C ALA A 542 -39.11 54.95 -77.93
N ARG A 543 -39.56 53.70 -78.11
CA ARG A 543 -39.71 53.07 -79.43
C ARG A 543 -40.74 53.78 -80.30
N TYR A 544 -41.77 54.38 -79.73
CA TYR A 544 -42.75 55.17 -80.47
C TYR A 544 -42.13 56.36 -81.22
N TRP A 545 -41.06 56.95 -80.69
CA TRP A 545 -40.36 58.08 -81.33
C TRP A 545 -39.43 57.68 -82.46
N VAL A 546 -39.07 56.39 -82.59
CA VAL A 546 -38.15 55.90 -83.62
C VAL A 546 -38.75 56.15 -85.02
N GLY A 547 -38.01 56.88 -85.85
CA GLY A 547 -38.44 57.30 -87.19
C GLY A 547 -39.21 58.63 -87.23
N ARG A 548 -39.56 59.22 -86.08
CA ARG A 548 -40.14 60.57 -85.95
C ARG A 548 -39.12 61.55 -85.42
N ASP A 549 -38.56 61.25 -84.25
CA ASP A 549 -37.51 62.01 -83.60
C ASP A 549 -36.60 61.03 -82.87
N THR A 550 -35.50 60.66 -83.52
CA THR A 550 -34.53 59.72 -82.97
C THR A 550 -33.84 60.27 -81.73
N ALA A 551 -33.72 61.60 -81.59
CA ALA A 551 -33.13 62.22 -80.42
C ALA A 551 -34.06 62.08 -79.20
N GLU A 552 -35.36 62.29 -79.38
CA GLU A 552 -36.36 62.10 -78.32
C GLU A 552 -36.52 60.62 -77.93
N ALA A 553 -36.39 59.70 -78.91
CA ALA A 553 -36.35 58.26 -78.63
C ALA A 553 -35.19 57.89 -77.69
N ILE A 554 -33.99 58.41 -77.97
CA ILE A 554 -32.80 58.20 -77.15
C ILE A 554 -33.00 58.81 -75.76
N ALA A 555 -33.43 60.08 -75.68
CA ALA A 555 -33.65 60.78 -74.40
C ALA A 555 -34.67 60.04 -73.53
N THR A 556 -35.72 59.47 -74.13
CA THR A 556 -36.73 58.69 -73.41
C THR A 556 -36.16 57.38 -72.88
N ALA A 557 -35.38 56.64 -73.68
CA ALA A 557 -34.76 55.39 -73.24
C ALA A 557 -33.68 55.61 -72.16
N GLU A 558 -32.99 56.76 -72.19
CA GLU A 558 -31.99 57.14 -71.19
C GLU A 558 -32.59 57.34 -69.78
N LEU A 559 -33.91 57.48 -69.67
CA LEU A 559 -34.60 57.55 -68.38
C LEU A 559 -34.59 56.21 -67.62
N ILE A 560 -34.25 55.10 -68.26
CA ILE A 560 -34.02 53.83 -67.55
C ILE A 560 -32.70 53.91 -66.79
N PRO A 561 -32.70 53.81 -65.45
CA PRO A 561 -31.47 53.95 -64.65
C PRO A 561 -30.59 52.69 -64.71
N GLN A 562 -29.28 52.85 -64.49
CA GLN A 562 -28.28 51.77 -64.63
C GLN A 562 -28.55 50.51 -63.77
N GLY A 563 -29.18 50.69 -62.60
CA GLY A 563 -29.56 49.59 -61.71
C GLY A 563 -30.90 48.91 -62.06
N HIS A 564 -31.54 49.27 -63.17
CA HIS A 564 -32.80 48.68 -63.60
C HIS A 564 -32.57 47.40 -64.42
N PRO A 565 -33.40 46.34 -64.26
CA PRO A 565 -33.25 45.10 -65.06
C PRO A 565 -33.31 45.31 -66.57
N LEU A 566 -34.01 46.35 -67.04
CA LEU A 566 -34.12 46.70 -68.48
C LEU A 566 -33.04 47.68 -68.97
N TYR A 567 -32.08 48.06 -68.12
CA TYR A 567 -31.02 48.97 -68.54
C TYR A 567 -30.16 48.43 -69.70
N PRO A 568 -29.77 47.13 -69.74
CA PRO A 568 -29.02 46.61 -70.87
C PRO A 568 -29.77 46.72 -72.20
N GLU A 569 -31.08 46.45 -72.20
CA GLU A 569 -31.93 46.61 -73.38
C GLU A 569 -32.04 48.07 -73.80
N ALA A 570 -32.25 48.98 -72.83
CA ALA A 570 -32.25 50.42 -73.07
C ALA A 570 -30.94 50.89 -73.71
N ALA A 571 -29.80 50.46 -73.17
CA ALA A 571 -28.47 50.82 -73.66
C ALA A 571 -28.22 50.33 -75.09
N GLU A 572 -28.66 49.12 -75.43
CA GLU A 572 -28.56 48.57 -76.79
C GLU A 572 -29.42 49.36 -77.79
N LEU A 573 -30.67 49.69 -77.41
CA LEU A 573 -31.55 50.54 -78.22
C LEU A 573 -30.93 51.92 -78.45
N ILE A 574 -30.44 52.56 -77.39
CA ILE A 574 -29.78 53.87 -77.46
C ILE A 574 -28.55 53.82 -78.38
N ALA A 575 -27.70 52.80 -78.27
CA ALA A 575 -26.53 52.63 -79.12
C ALA A 575 -26.92 52.50 -80.60
N THR A 576 -27.93 51.68 -80.89
CA THR A 576 -28.46 51.47 -82.23
C THR A 576 -29.04 52.77 -82.81
N TRP A 577 -29.85 53.49 -82.03
CA TRP A 577 -30.46 54.74 -82.47
C TRP A 577 -29.45 55.88 -82.64
N ARG A 578 -28.41 55.95 -81.79
CA ARG A 578 -27.30 56.90 -81.98
C ARG A 578 -26.56 56.64 -83.29
N GLN A 579 -26.36 55.38 -83.65
CA GLN A 579 -25.76 55.01 -84.93
C GLN A 579 -26.65 55.45 -86.11
N ILE A 580 -27.96 55.22 -86.03
CA ILE A 580 -28.93 55.69 -87.05
C ILE A 580 -28.91 57.23 -87.17
N MET A 581 -28.91 57.94 -86.04
CA MET A 581 -28.87 59.41 -85.99
C MET A 581 -27.57 59.96 -86.61
N SER A 582 -26.42 59.29 -86.38
CA SER A 582 -25.13 59.69 -86.97
C SER A 582 -25.05 59.46 -88.50
N GLN A 583 -25.94 58.65 -89.07
CA GLN A 583 -25.98 58.31 -90.50
C GLN A 583 -27.04 59.12 -91.28
N GLN A 584 -27.81 60.01 -90.62
CA GLN A 584 -28.73 60.94 -91.28
C GLN A 584 -27.99 62.22 -91.76
N PRO A 585 -28.06 62.59 -93.06
CA PRO A 585 -27.49 63.86 -93.54
C PRO A 585 -28.25 65.06 -92.93
N PRO A 586 -27.58 66.20 -92.65
CA PRO A 586 -28.22 67.33 -91.99
C PRO A 586 -29.37 67.87 -92.84
N MET A 587 -30.60 67.73 -92.35
CA MET A 587 -31.75 68.44 -92.94
C MET A 587 -31.59 69.94 -92.64
N SER A 588 -31.45 70.70 -93.72
CA SER A 588 -31.47 72.17 -93.74
C SER A 588 -32.91 72.66 -93.47
N PRO A 589 -33.09 73.88 -92.91
CA PRO A 589 -34.23 74.26 -92.08
C PRO A 589 -35.61 74.20 -92.73
#